data_AF-A0A2A6C5T3-F1
#
_entry.id   AF-A0A2A6C5T3-F1
#
_cell.length_a   1.000
_cell.length_b   1.000
_cell.length_c   1.000
_cell.angle_alpha   90.00
_cell.angle_beta   90.00
_cell.angle_gamma   90.00
#
_symmetry.space_group_name_H-M   'P 1'
#
loop_
_entity.id
_entity.type
_entity.pdbx_description
1 polymer ?
#
loop_
_entity_poly.entity_id
_entity_poly.type
_entity_poly.pdbx_seq_one_letter_code
_entity_poly.pdbx_strand_id
1 'polypeptide(L)'
;MNSRVAIVLLLSATMICAQWSEWAATANAPCSEDCGMYGVKVTHQRTCPTPGACPGDAEKKEKCGSKLCLFPKRTCTKGYIKGLVANKLQCVQKEESTTEMPTTP
;
A
#
# COMPACT_ATOMS: atom_id res chain seq x y z
N MET A 1 60.81 -14.15 -2.16
CA MET A 1 60.85 -12.94 -3.03
C MET A 1 60.55 -13.42 -4.44
N ASN A 2 59.36 -13.28 -5.03
CA ASN A 2 58.58 -12.06 -5.17
C ASN A 2 57.11 -12.38 -5.51
N SER A 3 56.22 -11.79 -4.73
CA SER A 3 54.95 -11.22 -5.16
C SER A 3 54.00 -12.12 -5.96
N ARG A 4 53.33 -13.05 -5.26
CA ARG A 4 52.01 -13.57 -5.69
C ARG A 4 50.91 -12.52 -5.47
N VAL A 5 51.16 -11.31 -5.96
CA VAL A 5 50.15 -10.27 -6.08
C VAL A 5 49.50 -10.51 -7.44
N ALA A 6 48.80 -11.65 -7.54
CA ALA A 6 47.72 -11.78 -8.49
C ALA A 6 46.63 -10.85 -7.96
N ILE A 7 46.73 -9.58 -8.33
CA ILE A 7 45.62 -8.64 -8.27
C ILE A 7 44.57 -9.25 -9.18
N VAL A 8 43.72 -10.10 -8.58
CA VAL A 8 42.45 -10.46 -9.15
C VAL A 8 41.64 -9.16 -9.11
N LEU A 9 41.81 -8.32 -10.12
CA LEU A 9 40.87 -7.27 -10.47
C LEU A 9 39.57 -7.98 -10.89
N LEU A 10 38.85 -8.50 -9.88
CA LEU A 10 37.44 -8.77 -9.97
C LEU A 10 36.80 -7.40 -10.22
N LEU A 11 36.67 -7.06 -11.50
CA LEU A 11 35.68 -6.12 -11.99
C LEU A 11 34.30 -6.69 -11.66
N SER A 12 33.94 -6.73 -10.37
CA SER A 12 32.55 -6.77 -9.97
C SER A 12 32.00 -5.40 -10.34
N ALA A 13 31.59 -5.27 -11.61
CA ALA A 13 30.69 -4.23 -12.04
C ALA A 13 29.42 -4.40 -11.19
N THR A 14 29.39 -3.76 -10.03
CA THR A 14 28.17 -3.59 -9.28
C THR A 14 27.28 -2.77 -10.19
N MET A 15 26.28 -3.42 -10.77
CA MET A 15 25.27 -2.74 -11.55
C MET A 15 24.58 -1.77 -10.58
N ILE A 16 24.96 -0.49 -10.62
CA ILE A 16 24.30 0.56 -9.85
C ILE A 16 22.96 0.79 -10.52
N CYS A 17 22.00 -0.08 -10.24
CA CYS A 17 20.61 0.21 -10.52
C CYS A 17 20.18 1.35 -9.61
N ALA A 18 19.43 2.32 -10.16
CA ALA A 18 18.81 3.34 -9.35
C ALA A 18 17.91 2.65 -8.31
N GLN A 19 18.18 2.95 -7.04
CA GLN A 19 17.45 2.38 -5.92
C GLN A 19 16.49 3.41 -5.33
N TRP A 20 15.36 2.91 -4.85
CA TRP A 20 14.39 3.73 -4.14
C TRP A 20 14.96 4.26 -2.82
N SER A 21 14.50 5.44 -2.39
CA SER A 21 14.65 5.85 -1.01
C SER A 21 13.89 4.91 -0.07
N GLU A 22 14.20 5.00 1.23
CA GLU A 22 13.35 4.44 2.26
C GLU A 22 11.92 4.97 2.16
N TRP A 23 10.96 4.14 2.57
CA TRP A 23 9.56 4.53 2.64
C TRP A 23 9.36 5.53 3.77
N ALA A 24 8.86 6.71 3.44
CA ALA A 24 8.45 7.72 4.41
C ALA A 24 6.92 7.67 4.61
N ALA A 25 6.47 7.62 5.86
CA ALA A 25 5.06 7.71 6.18
C ALA A 25 4.51 9.10 5.85
N THR A 26 3.37 9.15 5.17
CA THR A 26 2.67 10.41 4.86
C THR A 26 1.78 10.76 6.05
N ALA A 27 2.31 11.55 6.97
CA ALA A 27 1.54 12.03 8.11
C ALA A 27 0.32 12.84 7.64
N ASN A 28 -0.85 12.59 8.25
CA ASN A 28 -2.10 13.30 7.98
C ASN A 28 -2.53 13.30 6.50
N ALA A 29 -2.20 12.23 5.76
CA ALA A 29 -2.59 12.11 4.35
C ALA A 29 -4.12 12.29 4.20
N PRO A 30 -4.57 13.27 3.38
CA PRO A 30 -5.98 13.51 3.18
C PRO A 30 -6.64 12.32 2.50
N CYS A 31 -7.87 12.04 2.88
CA CYS A 31 -8.68 11.06 2.19
C CYS A 31 -9.32 11.72 0.96
N SER A 32 -9.23 11.07 -0.21
CA SER A 32 -9.82 11.65 -1.44
C SER A 32 -11.34 11.79 -1.37
N GLU A 33 -12.03 10.90 -0.64
CA GLU A 33 -13.47 10.95 -0.39
C GLU A 33 -13.75 10.52 1.06
N ASP A 34 -14.48 11.34 1.81
CA ASP A 34 -14.69 11.14 3.25
C ASP A 34 -15.80 10.13 3.60
N CYS A 35 -16.47 9.54 2.60
CA CYS A 35 -17.60 8.62 2.81
C CYS A 35 -17.56 7.37 1.93
N GLY A 36 -18.31 6.35 2.34
CA GLY A 36 -18.67 5.17 1.57
C GLY A 36 -17.52 4.21 1.27
N MET A 37 -16.34 4.42 1.86
CA MET A 37 -15.11 3.71 1.49
C MET A 37 -14.69 3.91 0.02
N TYR A 38 -15.13 5.02 -0.59
CA TYR A 38 -14.67 5.41 -1.93
C TYR A 38 -13.27 6.02 -1.89
N GLY A 39 -12.90 6.62 -0.75
CA GLY A 39 -11.67 7.36 -0.58
C GLY A 39 -10.42 6.50 -0.63
N VAL A 40 -9.35 7.11 -1.11
CA VAL A 40 -8.00 6.57 -1.05
C VAL A 40 -7.09 7.64 -0.44
N LYS A 41 -6.17 7.22 0.43
CA LYS A 41 -5.11 8.06 0.97
C LYS A 41 -3.76 7.42 0.68
N VAL A 42 -2.74 8.25 0.46
CA VAL A 42 -1.36 7.79 0.34
C VAL A 42 -0.79 7.64 1.75
N THR A 43 -0.40 6.44 2.17
CA THR A 43 0.13 6.23 3.53
C THR A 43 1.64 6.28 3.60
N HIS A 44 2.31 5.95 2.50
CA HIS A 44 3.76 6.04 2.40
C HIS A 44 4.18 6.49 1.01
N GLN A 45 5.29 7.22 0.95
CA GLN A 45 5.92 7.65 -0.30
C GLN A 45 7.40 7.34 -0.26
N ARG A 46 7.99 7.17 -1.44
CA ARG A 46 9.43 7.03 -1.64
C ARG A 46 9.82 7.76 -2.91
N THR A 47 11.07 8.18 -3.01
CA THR A 47 11.58 8.90 -4.17
C THR A 47 12.64 8.08 -4.89
N CYS A 48 12.70 8.24 -6.21
CA CYS A 48 13.75 7.66 -7.02
C CYS A 48 14.73 8.77 -7.40
N PRO A 49 16.06 8.55 -7.30
CA PRO A 49 17.06 9.55 -7.65
C PRO A 49 17.01 9.93 -9.14
N THR A 50 16.55 9.04 -10.01
CA THR A 50 16.39 9.30 -11.44
C THR A 50 14.97 8.95 -11.87
N PRO A 51 14.16 9.90 -12.36
CA PRO A 51 12.79 9.64 -12.77
C PRO A 51 12.70 8.46 -13.76
N GLY A 52 11.86 7.47 -13.44
CA GLY A 52 11.65 6.28 -14.28
C GLY A 52 12.71 5.18 -14.18
N ALA A 53 13.81 5.38 -13.43
CA ALA A 53 14.88 4.39 -13.32
C ALA A 53 14.62 3.32 -12.23
N CYS A 54 13.77 3.63 -11.23
CA CYS A 54 13.43 2.69 -10.18
C CYS A 54 12.10 1.96 -10.53
N PRO A 55 12.09 0.62 -10.62
CA PRO A 55 10.88 -0.13 -10.94
C PRO A 55 9.88 -0.16 -9.77
N GLY A 56 8.59 -0.09 -10.10
CA GLY A 56 7.47 -0.17 -9.15
C GLY A 56 6.89 1.19 -8.72
N ASP A 57 5.95 1.17 -7.78
CA ASP A 57 5.23 2.38 -7.37
C ASP A 57 6.03 3.26 -6.41
N ALA A 58 5.85 4.58 -6.54
CA ALA A 58 6.39 5.57 -5.60
C ALA A 58 5.52 5.75 -4.35
N GLU A 59 4.30 5.22 -4.36
CA GLU A 59 3.28 5.49 -3.33
C GLU A 59 2.62 4.19 -2.86
N LYS A 60 2.38 4.08 -1.54
CA LYS A 60 1.45 3.10 -0.97
C LYS A 60 0.12 3.77 -0.70
N LYS A 61 -0.96 3.14 -1.15
CA LYS A 61 -2.33 3.67 -1.07
C LYS A 61 -3.22 2.75 -0.24
N GLU A 62 -4.07 3.34 0.59
CA GLU A 62 -5.04 2.62 1.41
C GLU A 62 -6.43 3.23 1.28
N LYS A 63 -7.45 2.39 1.46
CA LYS A 63 -8.85 2.84 1.50
C LYS A 63 -9.14 3.66 2.75
N CYS A 64 -9.99 4.67 2.60
CA CYS A 64 -10.41 5.56 3.68
C CYS A 64 -11.84 6.09 3.43
N GLY A 65 -12.35 6.91 4.36
CA GLY A 65 -13.70 7.46 4.27
C GLY A 65 -14.77 6.49 4.77
N SER A 66 -14.63 6.01 6.02
CA SER A 66 -15.54 5.00 6.57
C SER A 66 -16.95 5.50 6.84
N LYS A 67 -17.17 6.82 6.89
CA LYS A 67 -18.49 7.40 7.16
C LYS A 67 -19.49 6.94 6.09
N LEU A 68 -20.75 6.78 6.46
CA LEU A 68 -21.79 6.46 5.50
C LEU A 68 -22.01 7.63 4.53
N CYS A 69 -22.07 7.36 3.23
CA CYS A 69 -22.52 8.39 2.28
C CYS A 69 -24.04 8.62 2.43
N LEU A 70 -24.45 9.87 2.21
CA LEU A 70 -25.86 10.26 2.15
C LEU A 70 -26.39 10.11 0.72
N PHE A 71 -27.72 10.04 0.60
CA PHE A 71 -28.42 10.12 -0.68
C PHE A 71 -28.00 11.38 -1.46
N PRO A 72 -27.83 11.33 -2.80
CA PRO A 72 -28.13 10.21 -3.72
C PRO A 72 -26.98 9.22 -3.92
N LYS A 73 -25.83 9.44 -3.28
CA LYS A 73 -24.70 8.51 -3.39
C LYS A 73 -25.03 7.20 -2.69
N ARG A 74 -24.52 6.08 -3.22
CA ARG A 74 -24.62 4.79 -2.52
C ARG A 74 -23.90 4.87 -1.18
N THR A 75 -24.58 4.43 -0.11
CA THR A 75 -24.12 4.55 1.28
C THR A 75 -22.72 3.97 1.49
N CYS A 76 -22.44 2.79 0.93
CA CYS A 76 -21.13 2.14 0.93
C CYS A 76 -20.81 1.64 -0.48
N THR A 77 -19.52 1.59 -0.83
CA THR A 77 -19.03 1.02 -2.09
C THR A 77 -19.12 -0.51 -2.10
N LYS A 78 -18.91 -1.12 -3.27
CA LYS A 78 -18.93 -2.59 -3.42
C LYS A 78 -17.88 -3.23 -2.51
N GLY A 79 -18.27 -4.33 -1.84
CA GLY A 79 -17.40 -5.02 -0.87
C GLY A 79 -17.49 -4.44 0.55
N TYR A 80 -18.24 -3.35 0.76
CA TYR A 80 -18.48 -2.77 2.07
C TYR A 80 -19.98 -2.71 2.38
N ILE A 81 -20.31 -2.95 3.64
CA ILE A 81 -21.68 -2.89 4.16
C ILE A 81 -21.76 -1.92 5.34
N LYS A 82 -22.97 -1.45 5.65
CA LYS A 82 -23.22 -0.65 6.85
C LYS A 82 -23.07 -1.55 8.09
N GLY A 83 -22.13 -1.22 8.95
CA GLY A 83 -21.90 -1.88 10.24
C GLY A 83 -21.83 -0.88 11.39
N LEU A 84 -21.87 -1.40 12.61
CA LEU A 84 -21.69 -0.62 13.84
C LEU A 84 -20.31 -0.93 14.41
N VAL A 85 -19.43 0.07 14.48
CA VAL A 85 -18.08 -0.08 15.05
C VAL A 85 -17.85 1.07 16.02
N ALA A 86 -17.52 0.75 17.27
CA ALA A 86 -17.37 1.70 18.36
C ALA A 86 -18.56 2.67 18.49
N ASN A 87 -19.79 2.13 18.48
CA ASN A 87 -21.06 2.87 18.54
C ASN A 87 -21.28 3.90 17.41
N LYS A 88 -20.53 3.80 16.31
CA LYS A 88 -20.71 4.63 15.12
C LYS A 88 -21.05 3.77 13.91
N LEU A 89 -22.08 4.19 13.18
CA LEU A 89 -22.45 3.56 11.92
C LEU A 89 -21.43 3.95 10.84
N GLN A 90 -20.78 2.95 10.26
CA GLN A 90 -19.75 3.15 9.25
C GLN A 90 -19.72 2.00 8.24
N CYS A 91 -19.11 2.23 7.09
CA CYS A 91 -18.86 1.21 6.10
C CYS A 91 -17.73 0.31 6.58
N VAL A 92 -18.04 -0.97 6.77
CA VAL A 92 -17.10 -2.03 7.15
C VAL A 92 -16.96 -3.01 5.99
N GLN A 93 -15.85 -3.74 5.94
CA GLN A 93 -15.72 -4.81 4.96
C GLN A 93 -16.86 -5.80 5.13
N LYS A 94 -17.46 -6.23 4.02
CA LYS A 94 -18.37 -7.37 4.04
C LYS A 94 -17.52 -8.56 4.47
N GLU A 95 -17.83 -9.18 5.61
CA GLU A 95 -17.22 -10.45 5.98
C GLU A 95 -17.55 -11.44 4.87
N GLU A 96 -16.53 -11.77 4.07
CA GLU A 96 -16.59 -12.89 3.16
C GLU A 96 -16.48 -14.11 4.06
N SER A 97 -17.62 -14.65 4.47
CA SER A 97 -17.70 -15.99 5.04
C SER A 97 -17.23 -16.95 3.95
N THR A 98 -15.91 -17.16 3.89
CA THR A 98 -15.36 -18.36 3.29
C THR A 98 -16.02 -19.49 4.05
N THR A 99 -16.94 -20.19 3.39
CA THR A 99 -17.34 -21.53 3.78
C THR A 99 -16.10 -22.40 3.61
N GLU A 100 -15.11 -22.27 4.49
CA GLU A 100 -14.18 -23.36 4.79
C GLU A 100 -14.99 -24.34 5.63
N MET A 101 -15.70 -25.20 4.92
CA MET A 101 -16.20 -26.44 5.47
C MET A 101 -15.00 -27.16 6.10
N PRO A 102 -15.02 -27.47 7.42
CA PRO A 102 -13.92 -28.18 8.03
C PRO A 102 -13.93 -29.61 7.47
N THR A 103 -13.05 -29.89 6.51
CA THR A 103 -12.71 -31.27 6.16
C THR A 103 -11.79 -31.79 7.25
N THR A 104 -12.39 -32.41 8.25
CA THR A 104 -11.68 -33.19 9.26
C THR A 104 -11.15 -34.50 8.63
N PRO A 105 -9.92 -34.93 8.94
CA PRO A 105 -9.38 -36.23 8.51
C PRO A 105 -10.09 -37.43 9.15
#